data_AF-A0A496W1G6-F1
#
_entry.id   AF-A0A496W1G6-F1
#
_cell.length_a   1.000
_cell.length_b   1.000
_cell.length_c   1.000
_cell.angle_alpha   90.00
_cell.angle_beta   90.00
_cell.angle_gamma   90.00
#
_symmetry.space_group_name_H-M   'P 1'
#
loop_
_entity.id
_entity.type
_entity.pdbx_description
1 polymer ?
#
loop_
_entity_poly.entity_id
_entity_poly.type
_entity_poly.pdbx_seq_one_letter_code
_entity_poly.pdbx_strand_id
1 'polypeptide(L)'
;MTEKERWIYLFKEGGNVDLDNPPEILDTKEMRQVMNVLRRFSENKADSLLYQSRLDAVFKENTYIHELEEAKKGMEQAIKEKEQEKKEKEQEKKEKEEAQEKLNNLLLSLKEKGIDIDDV
;
A
#
# COMPACT_ATOMS: atom_id res chain seq x y z
N MET A 1 22.41 -25.34 -49.33
CA MET A 1 21.49 -25.22 -48.18
C MET A 1 20.06 -25.12 -48.66
N THR A 2 19.15 -25.87 -48.06
CA THR A 2 17.73 -25.88 -48.43
C THR A 2 16.94 -24.79 -47.70
N GLU A 3 15.82 -24.36 -48.27
CA GLU A 3 14.93 -23.37 -47.64
C GLU A 3 14.41 -23.85 -46.27
N LYS A 4 14.06 -25.14 -46.18
CA LYS A 4 13.61 -25.77 -44.94
C LYS A 4 14.64 -25.64 -43.81
N GLU A 5 15.92 -25.84 -44.10
CA GLU A 5 17.00 -25.71 -43.11
C GLU A 5 17.16 -24.28 -42.62
N ARG A 6 16.97 -23.28 -43.50
CA ARG A 6 17.00 -21.86 -43.12
C ARG A 6 15.89 -21.50 -42.15
N TRP A 7 14.66 -21.94 -42.43
CA TRP A 7 13.53 -21.74 -41.52
C TRP A 7 13.74 -22.42 -40.17
N ILE A 8 14.22 -23.68 -40.17
CA ILE A 8 14.53 -24.39 -38.92
C ILE A 8 15.61 -23.65 -38.13
N TYR A 9 16.63 -23.12 -38.79
CA TYR A 9 17.67 -22.32 -38.13
C TYR A 9 17.09 -21.04 -37.54
N LEU A 10 16.29 -20.28 -38.30
CA LEU A 10 15.63 -19.06 -37.82
C LEU A 10 14.74 -19.33 -36.60
N PHE A 11 13.97 -20.42 -36.59
CA PHE A 11 13.10 -20.74 -35.45
C PHE A 11 13.84 -21.18 -34.19
N LYS A 12 15.03 -21.79 -34.34
CA LYS A 12 15.85 -22.23 -33.20
C LYS A 12 16.72 -21.12 -32.65
N GLU A 13 17.40 -20.40 -33.54
CA GLU A 13 18.49 -19.48 -33.18
C GLU A 13 18.13 -18.01 -33.42
N GLY A 14 17.02 -17.71 -34.10
CA GLY A 14 16.68 -16.35 -34.56
C GLY A 14 16.51 -15.31 -33.46
N GLY A 15 16.27 -15.72 -32.21
CA GLY A 15 16.22 -14.79 -31.07
C GLY A 15 17.58 -14.17 -30.71
N ASN A 16 18.69 -14.81 -31.11
CA ASN A 16 20.06 -14.35 -30.85
C ASN A 16 20.78 -13.84 -32.10
N VAL A 17 20.09 -13.80 -33.25
CA VAL A 17 20.68 -13.39 -34.53
C VAL A 17 20.81 -11.87 -34.56
N ASP A 18 22.01 -11.39 -34.89
CA ASP A 18 22.23 -9.98 -35.25
C ASP A 18 21.51 -9.70 -36.58
N LEU A 19 20.53 -8.80 -36.52
CA LEU A 19 19.68 -8.46 -37.66
C LEU A 19 20.37 -7.54 -38.66
N ASP A 20 21.40 -6.80 -38.23
CA ASP A 20 22.16 -5.90 -39.10
C ASP A 20 23.25 -6.67 -39.86
N ASN A 21 23.79 -7.72 -39.25
CA ASN A 21 24.74 -8.66 -39.88
C ASN A 21 24.29 -10.12 -39.74
N PRO A 22 23.26 -10.54 -40.49
CA PRO A 22 22.76 -11.90 -40.38
C PRO A 22 23.81 -12.91 -40.85
N PRO A 23 23.86 -14.11 -40.24
CA PRO A 23 24.72 -15.19 -40.73
C PRO A 23 24.35 -15.54 -42.17
N GLU A 24 25.31 -16.03 -42.95
CA GLU A 24 25.14 -16.36 -44.38
C GLU A 24 23.93 -17.27 -44.65
N ILE A 25 23.60 -18.13 -43.68
CA ILE A 25 22.42 -19.00 -43.66
C ILE A 25 21.10 -18.21 -43.82
N LEU A 26 21.01 -17.03 -43.20
CA LEU A 26 19.84 -16.15 -43.19
C LEU A 26 20.03 -14.91 -44.09
N ASP A 27 21.15 -14.81 -44.79
CA ASP A 27 21.42 -13.70 -45.73
C ASP A 27 20.75 -13.94 -47.09
N THR A 28 19.43 -14.09 -47.06
CA THR A 28 18.59 -14.10 -48.25
C THR A 28 17.56 -12.98 -48.18
N LYS A 29 17.03 -12.59 -49.33
CA LYS A 29 16.05 -11.50 -49.42
C LYS A 29 14.80 -11.80 -48.58
N GLU A 30 14.30 -13.03 -48.66
CA GLU A 30 13.12 -13.50 -47.94
C GLU A 30 13.35 -13.51 -46.43
N MET A 31 14.50 -14.04 -45.98
CA MET A 31 14.83 -14.08 -44.54
C MET A 31 15.05 -12.68 -43.96
N ARG A 32 15.67 -11.77 -44.73
CA ARG A 32 15.78 -10.35 -44.34
C ARG A 32 14.41 -9.67 -44.21
N GLN A 33 13.45 -9.99 -45.07
CA GLN A 33 12.08 -9.47 -44.93
C GLN A 33 11.41 -9.98 -43.65
N VAL A 34 11.52 -11.28 -43.37
CA VAL A 34 10.97 -11.90 -42.15
C VAL A 34 11.59 -11.27 -40.89
N MET A 35 12.91 -11.15 -40.85
CA MET A 35 13.66 -10.53 -39.76
C MET A 35 13.22 -9.07 -39.53
N ASN A 36 13.02 -8.29 -40.60
CA ASN A 36 12.49 -6.92 -40.49
C ASN A 36 11.08 -6.86 -39.88
N VAL A 37 10.20 -7.80 -40.26
CA VAL A 37 8.85 -7.88 -39.69
C VAL A 37 8.93 -8.24 -38.21
N LEU A 38 9.71 -9.27 -37.85
CA LEU A 38 9.90 -9.69 -36.47
C LEU A 38 10.48 -8.57 -35.59
N ARG A 39 11.47 -7.82 -36.10
CA ARG A 39 12.03 -6.64 -35.43
C ARG A 39 10.95 -5.63 -35.07
N ARG A 40 10.14 -5.22 -36.05
CA ARG A 40 9.05 -4.25 -35.85
C ARG A 40 8.03 -4.69 -34.80
N PHE A 41 7.69 -5.98 -34.76
CA PHE A 41 6.78 -6.51 -33.74
C PHE A 41 7.44 -6.60 -32.36
N SER A 42 8.74 -6.92 -32.30
CA SER A 42 9.51 -6.99 -31.06
C SER A 42 9.76 -5.62 -30.44
N GLU A 43 10.06 -4.60 -31.24
CA GLU A 43 10.25 -3.21 -30.81
C GLU A 43 8.96 -2.67 -30.19
N ASN A 44 7.82 -2.89 -30.85
CA ASN A 44 6.52 -2.51 -30.31
C ASN A 44 6.21 -3.20 -28.97
N LYS A 45 6.56 -4.49 -28.85
CA LYS A 45 6.38 -5.24 -27.59
C LYS A 45 7.30 -4.74 -26.48
N ALA A 46 8.57 -4.46 -26.77
CA ALA A 46 9.53 -3.94 -25.79
C ALA A 46 9.11 -2.55 -25.29
N ASP A 47 8.72 -1.66 -26.20
CA ASP A 47 8.21 -0.33 -25.86
C ASP A 47 6.91 -0.42 -25.05
N SER A 48 6.01 -1.33 -25.43
CA SER A 48 4.77 -1.60 -24.70
C SER A 48 5.04 -2.10 -23.28
N LEU A 49 5.98 -3.04 -23.11
CA LEU A 49 6.38 -3.55 -21.80
C LEU A 49 7.05 -2.47 -20.94
N LEU A 50 7.90 -1.63 -21.54
CA LEU A 50 8.52 -0.52 -20.83
C LEU A 50 7.48 0.52 -20.37
N TYR A 51 6.51 0.83 -21.22
CA TYR A 51 5.39 1.70 -20.87
C TYR A 51 4.55 1.10 -19.73
N GLN A 52 4.20 -0.19 -19.83
CA GLN A 52 3.47 -0.90 -18.77
C GLN A 52 4.25 -0.91 -17.45
N SER A 53 5.55 -1.18 -17.49
CA SER A 53 6.39 -1.16 -16.29
C SER A 53 6.43 0.21 -15.63
N ARG A 54 6.44 1.30 -16.41
CA ARG A 54 6.37 2.67 -15.87
C ARG A 54 5.03 2.93 -15.20
N LEU A 55 3.92 2.54 -15.84
CA LEU A 55 2.59 2.67 -15.24
C LEU A 55 2.46 1.88 -13.94
N ASP A 56 2.91 0.63 -13.93
CA ASP A 56 2.88 -0.22 -12.74
C ASP A 56 3.68 0.38 -11.58
N ALA A 57 4.83 0.99 -11.87
CA ALA A 57 5.63 1.67 -10.86
C ALA A 57 4.85 2.85 -10.25
N VAL A 58 4.24 3.69 -11.09
CA VAL A 58 3.44 4.85 -10.66
C VAL A 58 2.24 4.40 -9.83
N PHE A 59 1.53 3.35 -10.25
CA PHE A 59 0.40 2.84 -9.47
C PHE A 59 0.83 2.31 -8.11
N LYS A 60 1.91 1.53 -8.05
CA LYS A 60 2.45 1.01 -6.79
C LYS A 60 2.87 2.12 -5.84
N GLU A 61 3.56 3.15 -6.35
CA GLU A 61 3.97 4.29 -5.55
C GLU A 61 2.78 5.08 -4.99
N ASN A 62 1.78 5.35 -5.84
CA ASN A 62 0.56 6.03 -5.41
C ASN A 62 -0.22 5.23 -4.37
N THR A 63 -0.35 3.91 -4.55
CA THR A 63 -0.97 3.03 -3.56
C THR A 63 -0.23 3.09 -2.24
N TYR A 64 1.10 3.00 -2.26
CA TYR A 64 1.91 3.07 -1.04
C TYR A 64 1.75 4.41 -0.30
N ILE A 65 1.77 5.53 -1.04
CA ILE A 65 1.55 6.86 -0.46
C ILE A 65 0.15 6.95 0.17
N HIS A 66 -0.87 6.48 -0.54
CA HIS A 66 -2.24 6.49 -0.05
C HIS A 66 -2.42 5.65 1.21
N GLU A 67 -1.88 4.43 1.25
CA GLU A 67 -1.93 3.56 2.42
C GLU A 67 -1.22 4.17 3.63
N LEU A 68 -0.07 4.84 3.41
CA LEU A 68 0.63 5.57 4.46
C LEU A 68 -0.18 6.75 5.02
N GLU A 69 -0.85 7.50 4.16
CA GLU A 69 -1.70 8.62 4.57
C GLU A 69 -2.90 8.14 5.39
N GLU A 70 -3.59 7.09 4.94
CA GLU A 70 -4.72 6.51 5.67
C GLU A 70 -4.28 5.92 7.02
N ALA A 71 -3.11 5.25 7.07
CA ALA A 71 -2.56 4.75 8.33
C ALA A 71 -2.25 5.89 9.31
N LYS A 72 -1.69 7.02 8.83
CA LYS A 72 -1.43 8.21 9.66
C LYS A 72 -2.73 8.82 10.19
N LYS A 73 -3.74 8.99 9.33
CA LYS A 73 -5.05 9.51 9.76
C LYS A 73 -5.69 8.62 10.81
N GLY A 74 -5.67 7.29 10.60
CA GLY A 74 -6.19 6.33 11.58
C GLY A 74 -5.46 6.39 12.92
N MET A 75 -4.13 6.54 12.89
CA MET A 75 -3.34 6.71 14.12
C MET A 75 -3.66 8.01 14.85
N GLU A 76 -3.78 9.12 14.14
CA GLU A 76 -4.16 10.42 14.72
C GLU A 76 -5.57 10.38 15.34
N GLN A 77 -6.53 9.75 14.67
CA GLN A 77 -7.88 9.55 15.20
C GLN A 77 -7.86 8.71 16.47
N ALA A 78 -7.15 7.57 16.47
CA ALA A 78 -7.03 6.72 17.65
C ALA A 78 -6.35 7.43 18.84
N ILE A 79 -5.39 8.32 18.59
CA ILE A 79 -4.78 9.16 19.63
C ILE A 79 -5.82 10.13 20.20
N LYS A 80 -6.56 10.84 19.34
CA LYS A 80 -7.60 11.78 19.76
C LYS A 80 -8.70 11.10 20.59
N GLU A 81 -9.17 9.93 20.15
CA GLU A 81 -10.16 9.15 20.87
C GLU A 81 -9.65 8.72 22.26
N LYS A 82 -8.41 8.23 22.34
CA LYS A 82 -7.79 7.86 23.64
C LYS A 82 -7.60 9.06 24.56
N GLU A 83 -7.25 10.23 24.03
CA GLU A 83 -7.13 11.45 24.83
C GLU A 83 -8.50 11.91 25.35
N GLN A 84 -9.53 11.82 24.52
CA GLN A 84 -10.90 12.15 24.93
C GLN A 84 -11.40 11.19 26.01
N GLU A 85 -11.22 9.89 25.83
CA GLU A 85 -11.60 8.87 26.82
C GLU A 85 -10.87 9.10 28.16
N LYS A 86 -9.58 9.47 28.13
CA LYS A 86 -8.83 9.82 29.34
C LYS A 86 -9.40 11.04 30.05
N LYS A 87 -9.76 12.09 29.31
CA LYS A 87 -10.37 13.31 29.88
C LYS A 87 -11.73 13.01 30.51
N GLU A 88 -12.57 12.23 29.84
CA GLU A 88 -13.87 11.82 30.37
C GLU A 88 -13.72 10.99 31.65
N LYS A 89 -12.79 10.03 31.69
CA LYS A 89 -12.50 9.25 32.92
C LYS A 89 -11.95 10.10 34.05
N GLU A 90 -11.10 11.10 33.75
CA GLU A 90 -10.57 11.99 34.78
C GLU A 90 -11.67 12.89 35.35
N GLN A 91 -12.57 13.38 34.49
CA GLN A 91 -13.70 14.18 34.93
C GLN A 91 -14.69 13.36 35.78
N GLU A 92 -15.02 12.14 35.38
CA GLU A 92 -15.87 11.25 36.18
C GLU A 92 -15.26 10.95 37.56
N LYS A 93 -13.93 10.80 37.64
CA LYS A 93 -13.24 10.64 38.93
C LYS A 93 -13.36 11.88 39.81
N LYS A 94 -13.14 13.07 39.26
CA LYS A 94 -13.28 14.33 40.02
C LYS A 94 -14.71 14.51 40.52
N GLU A 95 -15.70 14.24 39.70
CA GLU A 95 -17.12 14.34 40.10
C GLU A 95 -17.47 13.35 41.23
N LYS A 96 -16.93 12.13 41.18
CA LYS A 96 -17.08 11.13 42.27
C LYS A 96 -16.38 11.57 43.56
N GLU A 97 -15.17 12.10 43.46
CA GLU A 97 -14.42 12.62 44.62
C GLU A 97 -15.16 13.79 45.27
N GLU A 98 -15.64 14.76 44.49
CA GLU A 98 -16.43 15.88 44.98
C GLU A 98 -17.75 15.43 45.63
N ALA A 99 -18.45 14.46 45.04
CA ALA A 99 -19.68 13.91 45.60
C ALA A 99 -19.41 13.19 46.93
N GLN A 100 -18.32 12.43 47.01
CA GLN A 100 -17.90 11.75 48.23
C GLN A 100 -17.53 12.75 49.33
N GLU A 101 -16.82 13.83 48.99
CA GLU A 101 -16.46 14.87 49.94
C GLU A 101 -17.71 15.61 50.46
N LYS A 102 -18.66 15.95 49.58
CA LYS A 102 -19.95 16.52 49.96
C LYS A 102 -20.73 15.60 50.89
N LEU A 103 -20.75 14.29 50.60
CA LEU A 103 -21.39 13.28 51.44
C LEU A 103 -20.73 13.23 52.82
N ASN A 104 -19.40 13.15 52.89
CA ASN A 104 -18.65 13.12 54.15
C ASN A 104 -18.92 14.38 55.00
N ASN A 105 -18.91 15.56 54.37
CA ASN A 105 -19.22 16.82 55.05
C ASN A 105 -20.65 16.86 55.59
N LEU A 106 -21.63 16.35 54.82
CA LEU A 106 -23.01 16.25 55.27
C LEU A 106 -23.13 15.32 56.49
N LEU A 107 -22.50 14.14 56.44
CA LEU A 107 -22.47 13.19 57.55
C LEU A 107 -21.89 13.81 58.82
N LEU A 108 -20.78 14.55 58.71
CA LEU A 108 -20.19 15.29 59.84
C LEU A 108 -21.20 16.29 60.44
N SER A 109 -21.86 17.08 59.60
CA SER A 109 -22.82 18.09 60.04
C SER A 109 -24.06 17.50 60.73
N LEU A 110 -24.48 16.28 60.36
CA LEU A 110 -25.58 15.56 61.00
C LEU A 110 -25.16 15.05 62.38
N LYS A 111 -23.94 14.49 62.47
CA LYS A 111 -23.36 14.05 63.74
C LYS A 111 -23.20 15.20 64.75
N GLU A 112 -22.75 16.37 64.29
CA GLU A 112 -22.67 17.58 65.13
C GLU A 112 -24.03 18.06 65.66
N LYS A 113 -25.12 17.75 64.94
CA LYS A 113 -26.51 18.04 65.35
C LYS A 113 -27.11 16.96 66.25
N GLY A 114 -26.34 15.94 66.65
CA GLY A 114 -26.78 14.88 67.55
C GLY A 114 -27.67 13.82 66.88
N ILE A 115 -27.64 13.71 65.55
CA ILE A 115 -28.30 12.65 64.79
C ILE A 115 -27.22 11.65 64.38
N ASP A 116 -27.12 10.51 65.07
CA ASP A 116 -26.20 9.44 64.70
C ASP A 116 -26.89 8.50 63.72
N ILE A 117 -26.23 8.20 62.59
CA ILE A 117 -26.79 7.36 61.52
C ILE A 117 -26.76 5.87 61.90
N ASP A 118 -26.01 5.51 62.94
CA ASP A 118 -25.97 4.17 63.51
C ASP A 118 -27.20 3.84 64.40
N ASP A 119 -28.10 4.81 64.63
CA ASP A 119 -29.36 4.64 65.40
C ASP A 119 -30.59 4.27 64.53
N VAL A 120 -30.39 3.91 63.26
CA VAL A 120 -31.42 3.39 62.32
C VAL A 120 -31.08 1.98 61.84
#